data_AF-A0A6L9ED55-F1
#
_entry.id   AF-A0A6L9ED55-F1
#
_cell.length_a   1.000
_cell.length_b   1.000
_cell.length_c   1.000
_cell.angle_alpha   90.00
_cell.angle_beta   90.00
_cell.angle_gamma   90.00
#
_symmetry.space_group_name_H-M   'P 1'
#
loop_
_entity.id
_entity.type
_entity.pdbx_description
1 polymer ?
#
loop_
_entity_poly.entity_id
_entity_poly.type
_entity_poly.pdbx_seq_one_letter_code
_entity_poly.pdbx_strand_id
1 'polypeptide(L)'
;MDRDKKEVIIGLKKLNSLLNEEGFSRNSSEIKNLIYAIEKDDLEIFKKNYNSNNIWGGAGSILDIDFRDFEKNKTKHDTLKQLKEYKKKVIKPFWKFW
;
A
#
# COMPACT_ATOMS: atom_id res chain seq x y z
N MET A 1 10.64 -12.88 -10.49
CA MET A 1 10.40 -12.11 -9.25
C MET A 1 9.74 -10.75 -9.55
N ASP A 2 9.67 -10.32 -10.82
CA ASP A 2 9.09 -9.02 -11.23
C ASP A 2 7.57 -8.91 -11.38
N ARG A 3 6.86 -10.01 -11.65
CA ARG A 3 5.42 -9.94 -11.93
C ARG A 3 4.61 -9.45 -10.71
N ASP A 4 4.89 -10.02 -9.54
CA ASP A 4 4.26 -9.62 -8.28
C ASP A 4 4.52 -8.14 -7.95
N LYS A 5 5.78 -7.70 -8.11
CA LYS A 5 6.19 -6.31 -7.90
C LYS A 5 5.40 -5.37 -8.83
N LYS A 6 5.30 -5.73 -10.11
CA LYS A 6 4.58 -4.94 -11.12
C LYS A 6 3.08 -4.84 -10.82
N GLU A 7 2.44 -5.95 -10.45
CA GLU A 7 1.02 -5.98 -10.11
C GLU A 7 0.71 -5.08 -8.91
N VAL A 8 1.53 -5.16 -7.84
CA VAL A 8 1.39 -4.31 -6.64
C VAL A 8 1.58 -2.83 -6.98
N ILE A 9 2.61 -2.48 -7.76
CA ILE A 9 2.84 -1.09 -8.18
C ILE A 9 1.64 -0.55 -8.96
N ILE A 10 1.06 -1.34 -9.86
CA ILE A 10 -0.12 -0.92 -10.63
C ILE A 10 -1.31 -0.66 -9.69
N GLY A 11 -1.58 -1.56 -8.75
CA GLY A 11 -2.63 -1.37 -7.74
C GLY A 11 -2.41 -0.09 -6.92
N LEU A 12 -1.19 0.10 -6.42
CA LEU A 12 -0.84 1.30 -5.65
C LEU A 12 -0.96 2.59 -6.47
N LYS A 13 -0.56 2.60 -7.74
CA LYS A 13 -0.73 3.77 -8.63
C LYS A 13 -2.20 4.13 -8.83
N LYS A 14 -3.08 3.13 -9.00
CA LYS A 14 -4.54 3.34 -9.07
C LYS A 14 -5.09 3.91 -7.76
N LEU A 15 -4.73 3.30 -6.63
CA LEU A 15 -5.14 3.77 -5.31
C LEU A 15 -4.64 5.20 -5.02
N ASN A 16 -3.43 5.53 -5.45
CA ASN A 16 -2.86 6.88 -5.32
C ASN A 16 -3.68 7.93 -6.07
N SER A 17 -4.06 7.64 -7.32
CA SER A 17 -4.92 8.53 -8.13
C SER A 17 -6.26 8.75 -7.46
N LEU A 18 -6.89 7.65 -7.06
CA LEU A 18 -8.20 7.63 -6.42
C LEU A 18 -8.21 8.42 -5.10
N LEU A 19 -7.20 8.24 -4.25
CA LEU A 19 -7.05 9.04 -3.03
C LEU A 19 -6.87 10.53 -3.32
N ASN A 20 -6.15 10.88 -4.40
CA ASN A 20 -5.92 12.27 -4.76
C ASN A 20 -7.19 12.93 -5.33
N GLU A 21 -7.94 12.22 -6.18
CA GLU A 21 -9.22 12.66 -6.73
C GLU A 21 -10.26 12.91 -5.64
N GLU A 22 -10.26 12.10 -4.59
CA GLU A 22 -11.18 12.20 -3.45
C GLU A 22 -10.68 13.15 -2.34
N GLY A 23 -9.56 13.85 -2.55
CA GLY A 23 -9.04 14.87 -1.64
C GLY A 23 -8.22 14.34 -0.45
N PHE A 24 -7.90 13.04 -0.41
CA PHE A 24 -7.07 12.41 0.62
C PHE A 24 -5.57 12.54 0.31
N SER A 25 -5.08 13.77 0.15
CA SER A 25 -3.70 14.09 -0.29
C SER A 25 -2.61 13.54 0.64
N ARG A 26 -2.86 13.52 1.95
CA ARG A 26 -1.96 12.94 2.95
C ARG A 26 -1.77 11.44 2.72
N ASN A 27 -2.87 10.71 2.58
CA ASN A 27 -2.86 9.27 2.34
C ASN A 27 -2.26 8.94 0.97
N SER A 28 -2.58 9.74 -0.07
CA SER A 28 -1.99 9.62 -1.40
C SER A 28 -0.45 9.74 -1.33
N SER A 29 0.08 10.72 -0.59
CA SER A 29 1.53 10.90 -0.42
C SER A 29 2.22 9.68 0.21
N GLU A 30 1.56 9.01 1.15
CA GLU A 30 2.07 7.78 1.78
C GLU A 30 2.12 6.62 0.78
N ILE A 31 1.09 6.47 -0.05
CA ILE A 31 1.08 5.49 -1.14
C ILE A 31 2.17 5.80 -2.17
N LYS A 32 2.38 7.07 -2.52
CA LYS A 32 3.47 7.49 -3.41
C LYS A 32 4.85 7.10 -2.85
N ASN A 33 5.06 7.28 -1.54
CA ASN A 33 6.30 6.89 -0.87
C ASN A 33 6.50 5.37 -0.85
N LEU A 34 5.42 4.59 -0.70
CA LEU A 34 5.47 3.13 -0.85
C LEU A 34 5.85 2.71 -2.27
N ILE A 35 5.24 3.32 -3.30
CA ILE A 35 5.56 3.03 -4.71
C ILE A 35 7.06 3.28 -4.95
N TYR A 36 7.56 4.44 -4.51
CA TYR A 36 8.97 4.78 -4.64
C TYR A 36 9.89 3.75 -3.98
N ALA A 37 9.59 3.36 -2.74
CA ALA A 37 10.38 2.38 -2.00
C ALA A 37 10.42 1.01 -2.70
N ILE A 38 9.27 0.55 -3.22
CA ILE A 38 9.18 -0.69 -3.98
C ILE A 38 9.97 -0.58 -5.29
N GLU A 39 9.81 0.52 -6.05
CA GLU A 39 10.51 0.73 -7.32
C GLU A 39 12.03 0.76 -7.13
N LYS A 40 12.53 1.32 -6.02
CA LYS A 40 13.95 1.36 -5.67
C LYS A 40 14.48 0.13 -4.94
N ASP A 41 13.63 -0.84 -4.65
CA ASP A 41 13.96 -2.00 -3.81
C ASP A 41 14.53 -1.60 -2.43
N ASP A 42 14.11 -0.44 -1.91
CA ASP A 42 14.53 0.07 -0.61
C ASP A 42 13.65 -0.55 0.50
N LEU A 43 14.15 -1.64 1.07
CA LEU A 43 13.45 -2.41 2.09
C LEU A 43 13.23 -1.63 3.39
N GLU A 44 14.15 -0.74 3.75
CA GLU A 44 14.08 0.01 5.01
C GLU A 44 12.99 1.07 4.92
N ILE A 45 13.01 1.86 3.85
CA ILE A 45 11.98 2.85 3.57
C ILE A 45 10.62 2.16 3.39
N PHE A 46 10.58 1.02 2.68
CA PHE A 46 9.35 0.24 2.52
C PHE A 46 8.77 -0.18 3.88
N LYS A 47 9.58 -0.73 4.79
CA LYS A 47 9.14 -1.14 6.13
C LYS A 47 8.57 0.04 6.93
N LYS A 48 9.27 1.18 6.90
CA LYS A 48 8.85 2.39 7.62
C LYS A 48 7.50 2.89 7.12
N ASN A 49 7.36 3.08 5.80
CA ASN A 49 6.15 3.61 5.20
C ASN A 49 5.00 2.60 5.24
N TYR A 50 5.29 1.30 5.09
CA TYR A 50 4.28 0.26 5.22
C TYR A 50 3.63 0.34 6.60
N ASN A 51 4.37 0.54 7.70
CA ASN A 51 3.79 0.61 9.04
C ASN A 51 3.13 1.97 9.38
N SER A 52 2.93 2.85 8.40
CA SER A 52 2.30 4.15 8.61
C SER A 52 0.85 4.02 9.08
N ASN A 53 0.50 4.76 10.14
CA ASN A 53 -0.87 4.87 10.64
C ASN A 53 -1.82 5.39 9.56
N ASN A 54 -1.35 6.29 8.70
CA ASN A 54 -2.15 6.80 7.58
C ASN A 54 -2.62 5.69 6.61
N ILE A 55 -2.00 4.50 6.65
CA ILE A 55 -2.37 3.34 5.84
C ILE A 55 -3.21 2.34 6.63
N TRP A 56 -2.71 1.89 7.79
CA TRP A 56 -3.28 0.73 8.51
C TRP A 56 -4.05 1.04 9.79
N GLY A 57 -4.13 2.29 10.25
CA GLY A 57 -4.95 2.57 11.43
C GLY A 57 -4.81 3.96 12.03
N GLY A 58 -5.81 4.34 12.83
CA GLY A 58 -5.97 5.69 13.36
C GLY A 58 -6.93 6.49 12.49
N ALA A 59 -7.61 7.47 13.08
CA ALA A 59 -8.70 8.19 12.42
C ALA A 59 -8.25 8.82 11.10
N GLY A 60 -8.94 8.47 10.01
CA GLY A 60 -8.60 8.94 8.65
C GLY A 60 -7.52 8.12 7.96
N SER A 61 -7.20 6.92 8.45
CA SER A 61 -6.37 5.96 7.73
C SER A 61 -7.04 5.49 6.43
N ILE A 62 -6.26 4.98 5.47
CA ILE A 62 -6.82 4.42 4.22
C ILE A 62 -7.83 3.32 4.51
N LEU A 63 -7.60 2.50 5.54
CA LEU A 63 -8.57 1.48 5.94
C LEU A 63 -9.94 2.08 6.27
N ASP A 64 -9.96 3.20 6.99
CA ASP A 64 -11.18 3.85 7.48
C ASP A 64 -11.92 4.67 6.41
N ILE A 65 -11.25 5.02 5.31
CA ILE A 65 -11.87 5.78 4.22
C ILE A 65 -12.94 4.92 3.55
N ASP A 66 -14.19 5.38 3.56
CA ASP A 66 -15.27 4.85 2.73
C ASP A 66 -15.55 5.80 1.57
N PHE A 67 -15.31 5.33 0.34
CA PHE A 67 -15.52 6.11 -0.88
C PHE A 67 -16.98 6.22 -1.31
N ARG A 68 -17.92 5.54 -0.62
CA ARG A 68 -19.35 5.43 -0.99
C ARG A 68 -19.63 4.80 -2.37
N ASP A 69 -18.59 4.48 -3.11
CA ASP A 69 -18.60 3.78 -4.38
C ASP A 69 -18.00 2.37 -4.19
N PHE A 70 -18.75 1.37 -4.63
CA PHE A 70 -18.38 -0.03 -4.48
C PHE A 70 -17.08 -0.39 -5.22
N GLU A 71 -16.90 0.06 -6.46
CA GLU A 71 -15.72 -0.26 -7.27
C GLU A 71 -14.47 0.44 -6.75
N LYS A 72 -14.62 1.66 -6.21
CA LYS A 72 -13.54 2.37 -5.51
C LYS A 72 -13.12 1.63 -4.24
N ASN A 73 -14.09 1.22 -3.42
CA ASN A 73 -13.84 0.45 -2.21
C ASN A 73 -13.22 -0.94 -2.51
N LYS A 74 -13.65 -1.59 -3.59
CA LYS A 74 -13.05 -2.84 -4.08
C LYS A 74 -11.60 -2.64 -4.52
N THR A 75 -11.33 -1.60 -5.30
CA THR A 75 -9.96 -1.25 -5.72
C THR A 75 -9.04 -1.02 -4.52
N LYS A 76 -9.52 -0.28 -3.51
CA LYS A 76 -8.82 -0.10 -2.23
C LYS A 76 -8.53 -1.46 -1.58
N HIS A 77 -9.55 -2.29 -1.39
CA HIS A 77 -9.43 -3.57 -0.71
C HIS A 77 -8.43 -4.50 -1.40
N ASP A 78 -8.56 -4.68 -2.71
CA ASP A 78 -7.71 -5.56 -3.51
C ASP A 78 -6.25 -5.08 -3.48
N THR A 79 -6.03 -3.77 -3.62
CA THR A 79 -4.69 -3.17 -3.57
C THR A 79 -4.03 -3.38 -2.20
N LEU A 80 -4.76 -3.14 -1.10
CA LEU A 80 -4.22 -3.35 0.25
C LEU A 80 -3.96 -4.83 0.54
N LYS A 81 -4.79 -5.73 0.02
CA LYS A 81 -4.57 -7.18 0.11
C LYS A 81 -3.30 -7.59 -0.62
N GLN A 82 -3.11 -7.14 -1.86
CA GLN A 82 -1.89 -7.38 -2.64
C GLN A 82 -0.65 -6.84 -1.94
N LEU A 83 -0.74 -5.63 -1.36
CA LEU A 83 0.36 -5.03 -0.59
C LEU A 83 0.72 -5.88 0.64
N LYS A 84 -0.26 -6.43 1.37
CA LYS A 84 0.00 -7.36 2.49
C LYS A 84 0.70 -8.63 2.03
N GLU A 85 0.27 -9.21 0.91
CA GLU A 85 0.88 -10.41 0.35
C GLU A 85 2.31 -10.15 -0.12
N TYR A 86 2.56 -9.02 -0.78
CA TYR A 86 3.89 -8.59 -1.17
C TYR A 86 4.80 -8.41 0.04
N LYS A 87 4.32 -7.75 1.09
CA LYS A 87 5.07 -7.59 2.36
C LYS A 87 5.51 -8.94 2.94
N LYS A 88 4.65 -9.96 2.94
CA LYS A 88 5.00 -11.32 3.42
C LYS A 88 6.10 -11.98 2.57
N LYS A 89 6.12 -11.73 1.26
CA LYS A 89 7.14 -12.28 0.34
C LYS A 89 8.50 -11.63 0.56
N VAL A 90 8.52 -10.30 0.70
CA VAL A 90 9.77 -9.52 0.82
C VAL A 90 10.33 -9.55 2.25
N ILE A 91 9.45 -9.48 3.25
CA ILE A 91 9.84 -9.56 4.66
C ILE A 91 9.59 -10.99 5.15
N LYS A 92 10.60 -11.86 5.00
CA LYS A 92 10.55 -13.20 5.59
C LYS A 92 10.54 -13.10 7.12
N PRO A 93 9.71 -13.89 7.84
CA PRO A 93 9.79 -13.97 9.29
C PRO A 93 11.13 -14.58 9.71
N PHE A 94 11.82 -13.92 10.64
CA PHE A 94 13.08 -14.35 11.24
C PHE A 94 12.98 -15.75 11.90
N TRP A 95 11.80 -16.17 12.34
CA TRP A 95 11.54 -17.48 12.98
C TRP A 95 11.64 -18.71 12.06
N LYS A 96 11.93 -18.56 10.76
CA LYS A 96 12.19 -19.69 9.85
C LYS A 96 13.68 -20.12 9.81
N PHE A 97 14.52 -19.58 10.67
CA PHE A 97 15.96 -19.89 10.78
C PHE A 97 16.36 -20.43 12.16
N TRP A 98 15.41 -20.90 12.96
CA TRP A 98 15.65 -21.65 14.21
C TRP A 98 15.02 -23.04 14.11
#